data_AF-A0AAX1EFG2-F1
#
_entry.id   AF-A0AAX1EFG2-F1
#
_cell.length_a   1.000
_cell.length_b   1.000
_cell.length_c   1.000
_cell.angle_alpha   90.00
_cell.angle_beta   90.00
_cell.angle_gamma   90.00
#
_symmetry.space_group_name_H-M   'P 1'
#
loop_
_entity.id
_entity.type
_entity.pdbx_description
1 polymer ?
#
loop_
_entity_poly.entity_id
_entity_poly.type
_entity_poly.pdbx_seq_one_letter_code
_entity_poly.pdbx_strand_id
1 'polypeptide(L)'
;MNITFNSQKLQSAFEASKNTLENINKIKNNISNDIKTFESHLKSLHINENFIYKISGSNMTLEEIFLLWDDEKQRLIYKETRFLLEDYEDHDYRCSIADRHLFEPKKTIIERPLIEMPFDVRKMAFEHLSDFLLSLSKKYNVTRSENDCPF
;
A
#
# COMPACT_ATOMS: atom_id res chain seq x y z
N MET A 1 35.07 -11.74 -9.88
CA MET A 1 34.99 -13.08 -10.48
C MET A 1 34.11 -12.99 -11.71
N ASN A 2 34.57 -13.42 -12.88
CA ASN A 2 33.71 -13.57 -14.04
C ASN A 2 32.97 -14.91 -13.92
N ILE A 3 31.64 -14.87 -13.89
CA ILE A 3 30.78 -16.06 -13.87
C ILE A 3 30.40 -16.37 -15.32
N THR A 4 30.56 -17.62 -15.72
CA THR A 4 30.22 -18.08 -17.07
C THR A 4 29.25 -19.25 -16.98
N PHE A 5 28.09 -19.10 -17.62
CA PHE A 5 27.06 -20.13 -17.71
C PHE A 5 27.12 -20.81 -19.09
N ASN A 6 26.88 -22.13 -19.12
CA ASN A 6 26.81 -22.90 -20.36
C ASN A 6 25.58 -22.53 -21.23
N SER A 7 24.55 -21.95 -20.62
CA SER A 7 23.35 -21.48 -21.33
C SER A 7 23.52 -20.01 -21.69
N GLN A 8 23.56 -19.71 -23.00
CA GLN A 8 23.66 -18.33 -23.49
C GLN A 8 22.47 -17.48 -23.04
N LYS A 9 21.26 -18.05 -23.01
CA LYS A 9 20.06 -17.38 -22.50
C LYS A 9 20.23 -16.98 -21.02
N LEU A 10 20.82 -17.86 -20.21
CA LEU A 10 21.06 -17.59 -18.79
C LEU A 10 22.17 -16.55 -18.60
N GLN A 11 23.27 -16.64 -19.35
CA GLN A 11 24.33 -15.63 -19.29
C GLN A 11 23.79 -14.23 -19.61
N SER A 12 23.03 -14.09 -20.71
CA SER A 12 22.44 -12.81 -21.09
C SER A 12 21.48 -12.26 -20.02
N ALA A 13 20.64 -13.12 -19.42
CA ALA A 13 19.74 -12.71 -18.34
C ALA A 13 20.49 -12.27 -17.08
N PHE A 14 21.59 -12.96 -16.74
CA PHE A 14 22.44 -12.61 -15.60
C PHE A 14 23.14 -11.27 -15.84
N GLU A 15 23.81 -11.07 -16.97
CA GLU A 15 24.49 -9.80 -17.29
C GLU A 15 23.51 -8.63 -17.31
N ALA A 16 22.31 -8.81 -17.88
CA ALA A 16 21.26 -7.79 -17.87
C ALA A 16 20.78 -7.42 -16.45
N SER A 17 20.79 -8.37 -15.53
CA SER A 17 20.33 -8.18 -14.15
C SER A 17 21.47 -7.82 -13.17
N LYS A 18 22.72 -7.95 -13.60
CA LYS A 18 23.92 -7.87 -12.75
C LYS A 18 23.96 -6.61 -11.91
N ASN A 19 23.76 -5.45 -12.55
CA ASN A 19 23.77 -4.16 -11.85
C ASN A 19 22.72 -4.10 -10.74
N THR A 20 21.51 -4.63 -10.99
CA THR A 20 20.45 -4.70 -9.97
C THR A 20 20.84 -5.63 -8.84
N LEU A 21 21.40 -6.81 -9.15
CA LEU A 21 21.83 -7.81 -8.17
C LEU A 21 22.98 -7.28 -7.28
N GLU A 22 23.96 -6.62 -7.87
CA GLU A 22 25.08 -6.00 -7.16
C GLU A 22 24.62 -4.84 -6.25
N ASN A 23 23.50 -4.19 -6.58
CA ASN A 23 22.95 -3.06 -5.83
C ASN A 23 21.73 -3.40 -4.95
N ILE A 24 21.39 -4.68 -4.73
CA ILE A 24 20.19 -5.07 -3.97
C ILE A 24 20.10 -4.35 -2.61
N ASN A 25 21.19 -4.37 -1.84
CA ASN A 25 21.20 -3.76 -0.51
C ASN A 25 21.02 -2.24 -0.57
N LYS A 26 21.61 -1.58 -1.56
CA LYS A 26 21.45 -0.15 -1.79
C LYS A 26 19.99 0.18 -2.13
N ILE A 27 19.35 -0.59 -3.02
CA ILE A 27 17.94 -0.42 -3.38
C ILE A 27 17.05 -0.60 -2.16
N LYS A 28 17.26 -1.67 -1.37
CA LYS A 28 16.50 -1.95 -0.13
C LYS A 28 16.62 -0.80 0.88
N ASN A 29 17.83 -0.27 1.05
CA ASN A 29 18.11 0.82 1.97
C ASN A 29 17.48 2.13 1.49
N ASN A 30 17.56 2.44 0.19
CA ASN A 30 16.95 3.64 -0.39
C ASN A 30 15.43 3.66 -0.14
N ILE A 31 14.72 2.59 -0.49
CA ILE A 31 13.27 2.48 -0.24
C ILE A 31 12.94 2.68 1.25
N SER A 32 13.72 2.05 2.14
CA SER A 32 13.50 2.18 3.58
C SER A 32 13.77 3.60 4.09
N ASN A 33 14.77 4.29 3.55
CA ASN A 33 15.10 5.67 3.89
C ASN A 33 14.06 6.65 3.35
N ASP A 34 13.55 6.43 2.15
CA ASP A 34 12.53 7.28 1.55
C ASP A 34 11.21 7.15 2.33
N ILE A 35 10.81 5.93 2.73
CA ILE A 35 9.64 5.72 3.61
C ILE A 35 9.81 6.48 4.93
N LYS A 36 10.98 6.39 5.58
CA LYS A 36 11.26 7.12 6.84
C LYS A 36 11.22 8.63 6.66
N THR A 37 11.81 9.13 5.57
CA THR A 37 11.84 10.54 5.22
C THR A 37 10.42 11.04 4.96
N PHE A 38 9.63 10.31 4.18
CA PHE A 38 8.24 10.60 3.91
C PHE A 38 7.39 10.65 5.18
N GLU A 39 7.49 9.64 6.06
CA GLU A 39 6.79 9.65 7.36
C GLU A 39 7.20 10.86 8.20
N SER A 40 8.49 11.18 8.26
CA SER A 40 9.00 12.34 9.01
C SER A 40 8.45 13.65 8.48
N HIS A 41 8.30 13.77 7.16
CA HIS A 41 7.65 14.94 6.55
C HIS A 41 6.17 15.02 6.91
N LEU A 42 5.41 13.91 6.85
CA LEU A 42 4.01 13.90 7.27
C LEU A 42 3.84 14.36 8.74
N LYS A 43 4.72 13.89 9.64
CA LYS A 43 4.77 14.37 11.05
C LYS A 43 4.92 15.89 11.13
N SER A 44 5.84 16.45 10.34
CA SER A 44 6.12 17.90 10.35
C SER A 44 4.96 18.75 9.82
N LEU A 45 4.05 18.16 9.05
CA LEU A 45 2.86 18.82 8.54
C LEU A 45 1.70 18.87 9.56
N HIS A 46 1.86 18.24 10.74
CA HIS A 46 0.85 18.22 11.81
C HIS A 46 -0.53 17.75 11.31
N ILE A 47 -0.54 16.66 10.54
CA ILE A 47 -1.76 16.00 10.08
C ILE A 47 -2.40 15.31 11.30
N ASN A 48 -3.42 15.94 11.86
CA ASN A 48 -4.08 15.57 13.13
C ASN A 48 -5.36 14.76 12.91
N GLU A 49 -5.37 13.92 11.88
CA GLU A 49 -6.50 13.04 11.60
C GLU A 49 -6.04 11.80 10.86
N ASN A 50 -6.70 10.68 11.14
CA ASN A 50 -6.48 9.44 10.44
C ASN A 50 -6.81 9.59 8.95
N PHE A 51 -5.97 8.99 8.10
CA PHE A 51 -6.20 8.96 6.66
C PHE A 51 -5.93 7.57 6.09
N ILE A 52 -6.87 7.05 5.30
CA ILE A 52 -6.80 5.72 4.71
C ILE A 52 -6.76 5.84 3.20
N TYR A 53 -5.83 5.11 2.59
CA TYR A 53 -5.71 4.92 1.15
C TYR A 53 -5.75 3.42 0.84
N LYS A 54 -6.65 3.01 -0.05
CA LYS A 54 -6.75 1.61 -0.50
C LYS A 54 -5.76 1.38 -1.64
N ILE A 55 -4.79 0.49 -1.43
CA ILE A 55 -3.85 0.07 -2.47
C ILE A 55 -4.52 -0.89 -3.44
N SER A 56 -5.13 -1.94 -2.88
CA SER A 56 -5.70 -3.04 -3.65
C SER A 56 -6.84 -3.71 -2.90
N GLY A 57 -7.61 -4.50 -3.65
CA GLY A 57 -8.84 -5.15 -3.20
C GLY A 57 -9.93 -4.87 -4.21
N SER A 58 -10.33 -5.87 -4.98
CA SER A 58 -11.51 -5.81 -5.83
C SER A 58 -12.70 -6.39 -5.08
N ASN A 59 -13.91 -6.19 -5.59
CA ASN A 59 -15.11 -6.88 -5.09
C ASN A 59 -15.03 -8.41 -5.29
N MET A 60 -13.99 -8.94 -5.93
CA MET A 60 -13.77 -10.39 -6.12
C MET A 60 -12.67 -10.96 -5.24
N THR A 61 -11.84 -10.12 -4.62
CA THR A 61 -10.78 -10.58 -3.71
C THR A 61 -11.25 -10.47 -2.27
N LEU A 62 -11.10 -11.56 -1.51
CA LEU A 62 -11.42 -11.58 -0.08
C LEU A 62 -10.48 -10.71 0.76
N GLU A 63 -9.44 -10.14 0.17
CA GLU A 63 -8.41 -9.36 0.85
C GLU A 63 -8.39 -7.93 0.33
N GLU A 64 -8.21 -7.00 1.26
CA GLU A 64 -8.01 -5.59 0.97
C GLU A 64 -6.77 -5.09 1.70
N ILE A 65 -5.99 -4.27 0.99
CA ILE A 65 -4.72 -3.72 1.47
C ILE A 65 -4.82 -2.21 1.50
N PHE A 66 -4.36 -1.62 2.61
CA PHE A 66 -4.42 -0.20 2.88
C PHE A 66 -3.08 0.36 3.36
N LEU A 67 -2.86 1.62 3.01
CA LEU A 67 -1.95 2.51 3.71
C LEU A 67 -2.77 3.45 4.60
N LEU A 68 -2.38 3.53 5.87
CA LEU A 68 -3.03 4.37 6.87
C LEU A 68 -2.01 5.35 7.44
N TRP A 69 -2.33 6.64 7.44
CA TRP A 69 -1.71 7.57 8.38
C TRP A 69 -2.46 7.48 9.70
N ASP A 70 -1.76 7.02 10.74
CA ASP A 70 -2.25 6.95 12.11
C ASP A 70 -1.82 8.23 12.84
N ASP A 71 -2.79 9.08 13.17
CA ASP A 71 -2.53 10.40 13.78
C ASP A 71 -2.12 10.30 15.25
N GLU A 72 -2.68 9.34 16.00
CA GLU A 72 -2.32 9.11 17.39
C GLU A 72 -0.86 8.63 17.50
N LYS A 73 -0.47 7.68 16.65
CA LYS A 73 0.90 7.15 16.64
C LYS A 73 1.86 8.02 15.86
N GLN A 74 1.34 8.91 15.01
CA GLN A 74 2.10 9.67 14.02
C GLN A 74 2.95 8.73 13.14
N ARG A 75 2.34 7.67 12.58
CA ARG A 75 3.06 6.66 11.80
C ARG A 75 2.32 6.32 10.51
N LEU A 76 3.09 5.93 9.49
CA LEU A 76 2.52 5.29 8.32
C LEU A 76 2.38 3.79 8.61
N ILE A 77 1.14 3.30 8.58
CA ILE A 77 0.74 1.94 8.92
C ILE A 77 0.37 1.19 7.63
N TYR A 78 0.89 -0.03 7.50
CA TYR A 78 0.38 -1.01 6.54
C TYR A 78 -0.73 -1.82 7.21
N LYS A 79 -1.87 -1.93 6.54
CA LYS A 79 -3.02 -2.69 7.03
C LYS A 79 -3.54 -3.63 5.96
N GLU A 80 -3.79 -4.87 6.36
CA GLU A 80 -4.40 -5.91 5.54
C GLU A 80 -5.62 -6.47 6.26
N THR A 81 -6.74 -6.51 5.55
CA THR A 81 -8.01 -7.03 6.07
C THR A 81 -8.53 -8.13 5.15
N ARG A 82 -9.20 -9.12 5.72
CA ARG A 82 -9.87 -10.19 4.98
C ARG A 82 -11.35 -10.25 5.35
N PHE A 83 -12.22 -10.52 4.38
CA PHE A 83 -13.62 -10.84 4.62
C PHE A 83 -13.74 -12.19 5.34
N LEU A 84 -14.60 -12.25 6.36
CA LEU A 84 -14.96 -13.49 7.01
C LEU A 84 -16.03 -14.19 6.18
N LEU A 85 -15.62 -15.23 5.44
CA LEU A 85 -16.57 -16.24 4.97
C LEU A 85 -16.96 -17.06 6.20
N GLU A 86 -18.09 -16.73 6.82
CA GLU A 86 -18.70 -17.67 7.76
C GLU A 86 -19.10 -18.92 6.96
N ASP A 87 -18.80 -20.10 7.50
CA ASP A 87 -19.19 -21.39 6.93
C ASP A 87 -20.73 -21.50 6.97
N TYR A 88 -21.41 -20.87 6.02
CA TYR A 88 -22.82 -21.08 5.76
C TYR A 88 -22.97 -22.42 5.05
N GLU A 89 -22.83 -23.51 5.81
CA GLU A 89 -23.51 -24.76 5.47
C GLU A 89 -25.01 -24.46 5.43
N ASP A 90 -25.65 -24.75 4.29
CA ASP A 90 -27.08 -24.51 4.01
C ASP A 90 -27.51 -23.04 3.98
N HIS A 91 -27.60 -22.45 2.78
CA HIS A 91 -28.86 -21.90 2.26
C HIS A 91 -28.69 -21.38 0.80
N ASP A 92 -29.53 -21.94 -0.07
CA ASP A 92 -29.86 -21.59 -1.47
C ASP A 92 -29.06 -20.42 -2.12
N TYR A 93 -28.00 -20.78 -2.85
CA TYR A 93 -27.11 -19.85 -3.55
C TYR A 93 -27.77 -19.26 -4.81
N ARG A 94 -28.51 -18.16 -4.66
CA ARG A 94 -28.84 -17.27 -5.80
C ARG A 94 -28.30 -15.85 -5.69
N CYS A 95 -27.65 -15.50 -4.57
CA CYS A 95 -26.99 -14.21 -4.44
C CYS A 95 -25.56 -14.32 -4.98
N SER A 96 -25.26 -13.53 -6.02
CA SER A 96 -23.94 -13.49 -6.65
C SER A 96 -22.89 -13.08 -5.61
N ILE A 97 -21.69 -13.65 -5.70
CA ILE A 97 -20.57 -13.33 -4.79
C ILE A 97 -20.35 -11.80 -4.69
N ALA A 98 -20.63 -11.07 -5.77
CA ALA A 98 -20.52 -9.61 -5.83
C ALA A 98 -21.45 -8.85 -4.86
N ASP A 99 -22.60 -9.42 -4.50
CA ASP A 99 -23.58 -8.79 -3.61
C ASP A 99 -23.31 -9.09 -2.12
N ARG A 100 -22.58 -10.16 -1.81
CA ARG A 100 -22.31 -10.62 -0.42
C ARG A 100 -21.23 -9.80 0.29
N HIS A 101 -20.25 -9.28 -0.45
CA HIS A 101 -19.13 -8.49 0.12
C HIS A 101 -19.54 -7.13 0.70
N LEU A 102 -20.79 -6.70 0.53
CA LEU A 102 -21.27 -5.42 1.06
C LEU A 102 -21.63 -5.47 2.55
N PHE A 103 -21.82 -6.65 3.14
CA PHE A 103 -22.33 -6.80 4.51
C PHE A 103 -21.52 -7.75 5.40
N GLU A 104 -20.49 -8.42 4.87
CA GLU A 104 -19.66 -9.33 5.66
C GLU A 104 -18.64 -8.59 6.54
N PRO A 105 -18.50 -8.98 7.83
CA PRO A 105 -17.54 -8.37 8.72
C PRO A 105 -16.10 -8.62 8.22
N LYS A 106 -15.31 -7.55 8.17
CA LYS A 106 -13.89 -7.60 7.83
C LYS A 106 -13.08 -7.86 9.10
N LYS A 107 -12.10 -8.76 9.01
CA LYS A 107 -11.11 -9.01 10.04
C LYS A 107 -9.76 -8.44 9.62
N THR A 108 -9.16 -7.61 10.48
CA THR A 108 -7.77 -7.20 10.32
C THR A 108 -6.86 -8.40 10.53
N ILE A 109 -6.02 -8.70 9.53
CA ILE A 109 -5.02 -9.77 9.59
C ILE A 109 -3.66 -9.21 9.94
N ILE A 110 -3.31 -8.05 9.40
CA ILE A 110 -2.05 -7.37 9.65
C ILE A 110 -2.34 -5.88 9.86
N GLU A 111 -1.72 -5.30 10.89
CA GLU A 111 -1.71 -3.86 11.11
C GLU A 111 -0.42 -3.49 11.84
N ARG A 112 0.55 -2.92 11.13
CA ARG A 112 1.88 -2.59 11.66
C ARG A 112 2.49 -1.38 10.94
N PRO A 113 3.43 -0.66 11.54
CA PRO A 113 4.15 0.41 10.86
C PRO A 113 4.82 -0.09 9.58
N LEU A 114 4.63 0.64 8.47
CA LEU A 114 5.10 0.23 7.15
C LEU A 114 6.61 -0.05 7.15
N ILE A 115 7.39 0.76 7.87
CA ILE A 115 8.84 0.59 7.94
C ILE A 115 9.28 -0.73 8.60
N GLU A 116 8.43 -1.34 9.41
CA GLU A 116 8.68 -2.61 10.11
C GLU A 116 8.26 -3.83 9.29
N MET A 117 7.59 -3.63 8.14
CA MET A 117 7.16 -4.71 7.27
C MET A 117 8.34 -5.36 6.51
N PRO A 118 8.18 -6.61 6.05
CA PRO A 118 9.13 -7.25 5.14
C PRO A 118 9.41 -6.39 3.90
N PHE A 119 10.59 -6.54 3.31
CA PHE A 119 11.02 -5.69 2.19
C PHE A 119 10.04 -5.71 1.01
N ASP A 120 9.51 -6.87 0.64
CA ASP A 120 8.61 -6.98 -0.51
C ASP A 120 7.31 -6.19 -0.30
N VAL A 121 6.79 -6.16 0.94
CA VAL A 121 5.64 -5.33 1.31
C VAL A 121 6.01 -3.84 1.24
N ARG A 122 7.17 -3.46 1.77
CA ARG A 122 7.65 -2.07 1.69
C ARG A 122 7.82 -1.61 0.25
N LYS A 123 8.38 -2.47 -0.61
CA LYS A 123 8.56 -2.20 -2.03
C LYS A 123 7.21 -1.99 -2.73
N MET A 124 6.25 -2.88 -2.51
CA MET A 124 4.92 -2.75 -3.10
C MET A 124 4.23 -1.47 -2.62
N ALA A 125 4.20 -1.21 -1.31
CA ALA A 125 3.61 0.01 -0.76
C ALA A 125 4.31 1.29 -1.23
N PHE A 126 5.65 1.24 -1.44
CA PHE A 126 6.44 2.37 -1.92
C PHE A 126 5.95 2.87 -3.28
N GLU A 127 5.53 1.96 -4.18
CA GLU A 127 4.98 2.30 -5.49
C GLU A 127 3.66 3.10 -5.41
N HIS A 128 3.00 3.13 -4.24
CA HIS A 128 1.74 3.83 -4.00
C HIS A 128 1.86 5.10 -3.12
N LEU A 129 3.05 5.44 -2.61
CA LEU A 129 3.20 6.60 -1.72
C LEU A 129 2.88 7.93 -2.38
N SER A 130 3.14 8.06 -3.69
CA SER A 130 2.76 9.25 -4.46
C SER A 130 1.24 9.42 -4.49
N ASP A 131 0.51 8.36 -4.78
CA ASP A 131 -0.95 8.38 -4.89
C ASP A 131 -1.61 8.55 -3.52
N PHE A 132 -1.01 7.96 -2.48
CA PHE A 132 -1.35 8.22 -1.09
C PHE A 132 -1.27 9.72 -0.79
N LEU A 133 -0.14 10.37 -1.09
CA LEU A 133 0.07 11.80 -0.85
C LEU A 133 -0.90 12.67 -1.63
N LEU A 134 -1.15 12.33 -2.91
CA LEU A 134 -2.12 13.04 -3.74
C LEU A 134 -3.55 12.90 -3.21
N SER A 135 -3.92 11.73 -2.69
CA SER A 135 -5.23 11.49 -2.11
C SER A 135 -5.38 12.20 -0.77
N LEU A 136 -4.33 12.21 0.04
CA LEU A 136 -4.27 12.94 1.29
C LEU A 136 -4.39 14.45 1.06
N SER A 137 -3.64 15.01 0.10
CA SER A 137 -3.70 16.45 -0.19
C SER A 137 -5.07 16.90 -0.72
N LYS A 138 -5.75 16.06 -1.51
CA LYS A 138 -7.12 16.31 -1.97
C LYS A 138 -8.10 16.50 -0.81
N LYS A 139 -7.89 15.81 0.32
CA LYS A 139 -8.73 15.97 1.52
C LYS A 139 -8.67 17.39 2.10
N TYR A 140 -7.53 18.06 1.95
CA TYR A 140 -7.30 19.43 2.46
C TYR A 140 -7.44 20.52 1.41
N ASN A 141 -7.46 20.16 0.13
CA ASN A 141 -7.76 21.11 -0.95
C ASN A 141 -9.25 21.42 -0.96
N VAL A 142 -9.65 22.36 -0.10
CA VAL A 142 -10.92 23.06 -0.25
C VAL A 142 -10.75 23.99 -1.44
N THR A 143 -11.29 23.61 -2.61
CA THR A 143 -11.56 24.60 -3.65
C THR A 143 -12.48 25.65 -3.04
N ARG A 144 -11.93 26.81 -2.66
CA ARG A 144 -12.72 28.02 -2.52
C ARG A 144 -13.32 28.27 -3.89
N SER A 145 -14.60 27.96 -4.06
CA SER A 145 -15.38 28.65 -5.08
C SER A 145 -15.43 30.11 -4.65
N GLU A 146 -14.44 30.89 -5.07
CA GLU A 146 -14.57 32.36 -5.12
C GLU A 146 -15.66 32.66 -6.14
N ASN A 147 -16.93 32.49 -5.76
CA ASN A 147 -18.09 32.90 -6.56
C ASN A 147 -19.36 33.09 -5.71
N ASP A 148 -19.26 33.25 -4.40
CA ASP A 148 -20.38 33.77 -3.60
C ASP A 148 -20.19 35.28 -3.34
N CYS A 149 -20.87 36.04 -4.19
CA CYS A 149 -21.24 37.46 -4.11
C CYS A 149 -20.15 38.54 -4.27
N PRO A 150 -20.40 39.45 -5.22
CA PRO A 150 -20.66 40.82 -4.82
C PRO A 150 -22.05 41.29 -5.31
N PHE A 151 -22.80 41.81 -4.33
CA PHE A 151 -23.93 42.76 -4.36
C PHE A 151 -24.73 42.97 -5.66
#